data_AF-A0A6L7RZB0-F1
#
_entry.id   AF-A0A6L7RZB0-F1
#
_cell.length_a   1.000
_cell.length_b   1.000
_cell.length_c   1.000
_cell.angle_alpha   90.00
_cell.angle_beta   90.00
_cell.angle_gamma   90.00
#
_symmetry.space_group_name_H-M   'P 1'
#
loop_
_entity.id
_entity.type
_entity.pdbx_description
1 polymer ?
#
loop_
_entity_poly.entity_id
_entity_poly.type
_entity_poly.pdbx_seq_one_letter_code
_entity_poly.pdbx_strand_id
1 'polypeptide(L)'
;MAQAMDGADYQAALDSGAETALKINVSWHHWYPACSTTPWQLDGVIRKLTADGFAPASLFGAHNRTVVVDAHVGERRNKHLPVVTAHGLRNIHLYEDEAWVRYEPRGRLRTLHEVYPEGVRIPRRLIGANIIHLP
;
A
#
# COMPACT_ATOMS: atom_id res chain seq x y z
N MET A 1 -0.23 -2.67 17.36
CA MET A 1 -0.80 -2.15 16.10
C MET A 1 -2.33 -2.21 16.08
N ALA A 2 -2.95 -3.33 16.45
CA ALA A 2 -4.41 -3.45 16.54
C ALA A 2 -5.08 -2.29 17.31
N GLN A 3 -4.59 -1.95 18.51
CA GLN A 3 -5.11 -0.82 19.30
C GLN A 3 -5.06 0.54 18.57
N ALA A 4 -4.04 0.77 17.73
CA ALA A 4 -3.93 2.02 16.97
C ALA A 4 -4.92 2.07 15.81
N MET A 5 -5.21 0.93 15.18
CA MET A 5 -6.23 0.82 14.14
C MET A 5 -7.63 0.97 14.74
N ASP A 6 -7.90 0.33 15.88
CA ASP A 6 -9.18 0.45 16.60
C ASP A 6 -9.42 1.89 17.04
N GLY A 7 -8.39 2.56 17.59
CA GLY A 7 -8.48 3.98 17.97
C GLY A 7 -8.68 4.95 16.80
N ALA A 8 -8.44 4.51 15.57
CA ALA A 8 -8.66 5.28 14.34
C ALA A 8 -10.02 4.96 13.68
N ASP A 9 -10.85 4.11 14.28
CA ASP A 9 -12.15 3.66 13.75
C ASP A 9 -12.09 3.24 12.27
N TYR A 10 -11.04 2.47 11.94
CA TYR A 10 -10.72 2.18 10.55
C TYR A 10 -11.82 1.39 9.82
N GLN A 11 -12.64 0.61 10.54
CA GLN A 11 -13.74 -0.16 9.98
C GLN A 11 -14.89 0.73 9.49
N ALA A 12 -15.05 1.94 10.02
CA ALA A 12 -16.00 2.93 9.49
C ALA A 12 -15.50 3.57 8.18
N ALA A 13 -14.18 3.56 7.94
CA ALA A 13 -13.56 4.20 6.79
C ALA A 13 -13.27 3.25 5.63
N LEU A 14 -13.06 1.96 5.90
CA LEU A 14 -12.69 0.96 4.90
C LEU A 14 -13.85 0.03 4.55
N ASP A 15 -14.03 -0.23 3.26
CA ASP A 15 -15.00 -1.22 2.78
C ASP A 15 -14.37 -2.63 2.83
N SER A 16 -14.85 -3.50 3.72
CA SER A 16 -14.33 -4.87 3.85
C SER A 16 -14.57 -5.74 2.61
N GLY A 17 -15.50 -5.35 1.72
CA GLY A 17 -15.75 -6.03 0.45
C GLY A 17 -14.81 -5.61 -0.69
N ALA A 18 -14.08 -4.49 -0.53
CA ALA A 18 -13.17 -3.98 -1.55
C ALA A 18 -11.76 -4.61 -1.46
N GLU A 19 -11.00 -4.55 -2.57
CA GLU A 19 -9.56 -4.79 -2.49
C GLU A 19 -8.90 -3.78 -1.54
N THR A 20 -7.89 -4.20 -0.80
CA THR A 20 -7.19 -3.35 0.17
C THR A 20 -5.68 -3.39 -0.09
N ALA A 21 -5.15 -2.27 -0.55
CA ALA A 21 -3.74 -2.07 -0.76
C ALA A 21 -3.04 -1.76 0.58
N LEU A 22 -2.12 -2.63 0.98
CA LEU A 22 -1.18 -2.37 2.06
C LEU A 22 0.02 -1.64 1.45
N LYS A 23 -0.03 -0.31 1.50
CA LYS A 23 1.01 0.54 0.89
C LYS A 23 2.25 0.52 1.78
N ILE A 24 3.21 -0.32 1.38
CA ILE A 24 4.48 -0.54 2.10
C ILE A 24 5.46 0.56 1.68
N ASN A 25 5.98 1.28 2.67
CA ASN A 25 6.99 2.29 2.44
C ASN A 25 8.40 1.72 2.63
N VAL A 26 9.28 2.02 1.67
CA VAL A 26 10.70 1.64 1.71
C VAL A 26 11.52 2.88 1.36
N SER A 27 12.10 3.53 2.37
CA SER A 27 12.92 4.73 2.14
C SER A 27 14.38 4.42 1.84
N TRP A 28 14.90 3.27 2.29
CA TRP A 28 16.28 2.81 2.06
C TRP A 28 16.36 1.30 1.85
N HIS A 29 17.32 0.83 1.05
CA HIS A 29 17.56 -0.61 0.86
C HIS A 29 18.15 -1.28 2.11
N HIS A 30 18.83 -0.51 2.97
CA HIS A 30 19.34 -1.01 4.25
C HIS A 30 18.28 -0.82 5.32
N TRP A 31 18.15 -1.81 6.21
CA TRP A 31 17.25 -1.69 7.34
C TRP A 31 17.76 -0.60 8.28
N TYR A 32 17.04 0.52 8.32
CA TYR A 32 17.17 1.56 9.33
C TYR A 32 15.84 1.60 10.09
N PRO A 33 15.85 1.43 11.43
CA PRO A 33 14.63 1.56 12.21
C PRO A 33 14.04 2.96 12.02
N ALA A 34 12.71 3.03 11.89
CA ALA A 34 11.89 4.24 11.72
C ALA A 34 11.86 4.93 10.34
N CYS A 35 12.50 4.39 9.29
CA CYS A 35 12.38 4.96 7.93
C CYS A 35 11.62 4.10 6.91
N SER A 36 11.29 2.87 7.27
CA SER A 36 10.55 1.93 6.43
C SER A 36 9.53 1.18 7.27
N THR A 37 8.51 0.64 6.61
CA THR A 37 7.49 -0.19 7.28
C THR A 37 8.20 -1.33 7.99
N THR A 38 7.89 -1.61 9.25
CA THR A 38 8.53 -2.74 9.93
C THR A 38 7.79 -4.04 9.58
N PRO A 39 8.49 -5.19 9.49
CA PRO A 39 7.85 -6.45 9.13
C PRO A 39 6.80 -6.90 10.16
N TRP A 40 7.02 -6.64 11.46
CA TRP A 40 6.03 -6.94 12.50
C TRP A 40 4.83 -5.98 12.49
N GLN A 41 5.01 -4.74 12.03
CA GLN A 41 3.89 -3.83 11.79
C GLN A 41 3.02 -4.36 10.65
N LEU A 42 3.64 -4.74 9.53
CA LEU A 42 2.94 -5.31 8.39
C LEU A 42 2.17 -6.57 8.79
N ASP A 43 2.83 -7.51 9.48
CA ASP A 43 2.21 -8.72 10.03
C ASP A 43 1.03 -8.39 10.97
N GLY A 44 1.21 -7.44 11.88
CA GLY A 44 0.16 -7.03 12.81
C GLY A 44 -1.07 -6.42 12.12
N VAL A 45 -0.88 -5.63 11.07
CA VAL A 45 -1.97 -5.06 10.26
C VAL A 45 -2.69 -6.18 9.51
N ILE A 46 -1.97 -7.08 8.84
CA ILE A 46 -2.57 -8.20 8.08
C ILE A 46 -3.41 -9.09 8.99
N ARG A 47 -2.89 -9.44 10.18
CA ARG A 47 -3.62 -10.24 11.16
C ARG A 47 -4.88 -9.55 11.66
N LYS A 48 -4.81 -8.25 11.94
CA LYS A 48 -5.97 -7.48 12.41
C LYS A 48 -7.05 -7.41 11.33
N LEU A 49 -6.70 -7.07 10.09
CA LEU A 49 -7.66 -7.04 8.98
C LEU A 49 -8.31 -8.40 8.74
N THR A 50 -7.50 -9.47 8.74
CA THR A 50 -8.03 -10.84 8.57
C THR A 50 -8.97 -11.22 9.72
N ALA A 51 -8.62 -10.91 10.97
CA ALA A 51 -9.46 -11.18 12.13
C ALA A 51 -10.78 -10.39 12.10
N ASP A 52 -10.77 -9.20 11.50
CA ASP A 52 -11.92 -8.32 11.38
C ASP A 52 -12.75 -8.58 10.10
N GLY A 53 -12.45 -9.64 9.34
CA GLY A 53 -13.28 -10.12 8.24
C GLY A 53 -12.85 -9.68 6.84
N PHE A 54 -11.71 -9.01 6.67
CA PHE A 54 -11.15 -8.78 5.34
C PHE A 54 -10.60 -10.09 4.77
N ALA A 55 -11.07 -10.49 3.60
CA ALA A 55 -10.62 -11.72 2.95
C ALA A 55 -9.12 -11.62 2.58
N PRO A 56 -8.26 -12.60 2.93
CA PRO A 56 -6.84 -12.54 2.57
C PRO A 56 -6.57 -12.34 1.07
N ALA A 57 -7.45 -12.86 0.21
CA ALA A 57 -7.37 -12.69 -1.24
C ALA A 57 -7.58 -11.23 -1.71
N SER A 58 -8.32 -10.41 -0.94
CA SER A 58 -8.55 -8.99 -1.26
C SER A 58 -7.41 -8.09 -0.75
N LEU A 59 -6.52 -8.60 0.11
CA LEU A 59 -5.35 -7.88 0.60
C LEU A 59 -4.16 -8.06 -0.36
N PHE A 60 -3.37 -7.00 -0.54
CA PHE A 60 -2.11 -7.09 -1.28
C PHE A 60 -1.08 -6.07 -0.80
N GLY A 61 0.19 -6.46 -0.79
CA GLY A 61 1.31 -5.54 -0.63
C GLY A 61 1.44 -4.66 -1.87
N ALA A 62 1.65 -3.35 -1.69
CA ALA A 62 1.69 -2.39 -2.79
C ALA A 62 2.95 -1.51 -2.72
N HIS A 63 3.85 -1.69 -3.69
CA HIS A 63 5.10 -0.94 -3.80
C HIS A 63 5.01 0.14 -4.91
N ASN A 64 5.52 1.35 -4.63
CA ASN A 64 5.73 2.37 -5.68
C ASN A 64 7.17 2.32 -6.19
N ARG A 65 7.36 2.93 -7.36
CA ARG A 65 8.70 3.25 -7.85
C ARG A 65 9.25 4.38 -6.99
N THR A 66 10.50 4.26 -6.58
CA THR A 66 11.26 5.38 -6.03
C THR A 66 12.50 5.57 -6.90
N VAL A 67 13.10 6.76 -6.81
CA VAL A 67 14.36 7.06 -7.53
C VAL A 67 15.60 6.64 -6.75
N VAL A 68 15.44 6.33 -5.46
CA VAL A 68 16.55 6.02 -4.54
C VAL A 68 16.61 4.53 -4.18
N VAL A 69 15.52 3.78 -4.34
CA VAL A 69 15.40 2.40 -3.88
C VAL A 69 14.73 1.50 -4.91
N ASP A 70 15.38 0.37 -5.19
CA ASP A 70 14.78 -0.79 -5.83
C ASP A 70 13.86 -1.52 -4.83
N ALA A 71 12.57 -1.59 -5.16
CA ALA A 71 11.55 -2.16 -4.28
C ALA A 71 11.73 -3.67 -4.07
N HIS A 72 12.18 -4.42 -5.08
CA HIS A 72 12.48 -5.85 -4.97
C HIS A 72 13.65 -6.11 -4.02
N VAL A 73 14.68 -5.28 -4.08
CA VAL A 73 15.79 -5.37 -3.10
C VAL A 73 15.30 -4.98 -1.70
N GLY A 74 14.51 -3.90 -1.63
CA GLY A 74 13.96 -3.34 -0.42
C GLY A 74 13.08 -4.31 0.38
N GLU A 75 12.11 -4.96 -0.28
CA GLU A 75 11.17 -5.90 0.35
C GLU A 75 11.87 -7.12 0.96
N ARG A 76 12.99 -7.56 0.36
CA ARG A 76 13.79 -8.69 0.87
C ARG A 76 14.61 -8.25 2.08
N ARG A 77 15.33 -7.13 1.97
CA ARG A 77 16.21 -6.63 3.04
C ARG A 77 15.44 -6.15 4.27
N ASN A 78 14.25 -5.59 4.07
CA ASN A 78 13.35 -5.16 5.16
C ASN A 78 12.39 -6.27 5.63
N LYS A 79 12.50 -7.47 5.05
CA LYS A 79 11.70 -8.66 5.40
C LYS A 79 10.19 -8.48 5.19
N HIS A 80 9.78 -7.63 4.26
CA HIS A 80 8.37 -7.52 3.83
C HIS A 80 7.93 -8.73 3.02
N LEU A 81 8.75 -9.16 2.06
CA LEU A 81 8.41 -10.28 1.19
C LEU A 81 8.11 -11.57 1.99
N PRO A 82 8.95 -12.00 2.97
CA PRO A 82 8.61 -13.13 3.82
C PRO A 82 7.26 -12.99 4.55
N VAL A 83 6.89 -11.79 5.00
CA VAL A 83 5.63 -11.55 5.71
C VAL A 83 4.45 -11.68 4.75
N VAL A 84 4.49 -11.01 3.60
CA VAL A 84 3.42 -11.06 2.59
C VAL A 84 3.21 -12.50 2.11
N THR A 85 4.32 -13.22 1.83
CA THR A 85 4.28 -14.64 1.44
C THR A 85 3.71 -15.54 2.55
N ALA A 86 4.10 -15.33 3.81
CA ALA A 86 3.61 -16.14 4.93
C ALA A 86 2.09 -16.02 5.13
N HIS A 87 1.49 -14.88 4.78
CA HIS A 87 0.04 -14.67 4.81
C HIS A 87 -0.64 -14.98 3.47
N GLY A 88 0.10 -15.43 2.45
CA GLY A 88 -0.46 -15.76 1.13
C GLY A 88 -0.98 -14.56 0.34
N LEU A 89 -0.50 -13.35 0.66
CA LEU A 89 -0.91 -12.12 -0.03
C LEU A 89 -0.17 -11.96 -1.36
N ARG A 90 -0.80 -11.27 -2.32
CA ARG A 90 -0.13 -10.79 -3.53
C ARG A 90 0.83 -9.66 -3.15
N ASN A 91 1.98 -9.59 -3.81
CA ASN A 91 2.94 -8.50 -3.65
C ASN A 91 3.13 -7.76 -4.96
N ILE A 92 2.53 -6.57 -5.08
CA ILE A 92 2.34 -5.86 -6.34
C ILE A 92 3.27 -4.65 -6.42
N HIS A 93 4.06 -4.62 -7.48
CA HIS A 93 4.88 -3.48 -7.88
C HIS A 93 4.08 -2.61 -8.85
N LEU A 94 3.49 -1.52 -8.34
CA LEU A 94 2.47 -0.74 -9.05
C LEU A 94 2.95 -0.09 -10.37
N TYR A 95 4.24 -0.14 -10.66
CA TYR A 95 4.89 0.51 -11.79
C TYR A 95 5.37 -0.47 -12.88
N GLU A 96 5.14 -1.77 -12.71
CA GLU A 96 5.58 -2.82 -13.62
C GLU A 96 4.39 -3.25 -14.51
N ASP A 97 3.60 -4.23 -14.06
CA ASP A 97 2.54 -4.85 -14.85
C ASP A 97 1.14 -4.28 -14.52
N GLU A 98 1.05 -2.96 -14.33
CA GLU A 98 -0.20 -2.27 -14.04
C GLU A 98 -0.75 -1.50 -15.23
N ALA A 99 -2.07 -1.56 -15.42
CA ALA A 99 -2.74 -0.63 -16.31
C ALA A 99 -2.83 0.75 -15.65
N TRP A 100 -2.10 1.73 -16.17
CA TRP A 100 -2.19 3.11 -15.72
C TRP A 100 -3.23 3.88 -16.53
N VAL A 101 -4.23 4.43 -15.87
CA VAL A 101 -5.32 5.20 -16.49
C VAL A 101 -5.21 6.65 -16.11
N ARG A 102 -5.69 7.54 -17.00
CA ARG A 102 -5.86 8.96 -16.67
C ARG A 102 -6.95 9.09 -15.61
N TYR A 103 -6.65 9.79 -14.53
CA TYR A 103 -7.55 10.09 -13.44
C TYR A 103 -7.98 11.55 -13.54
N GLU A 104 -9.29 11.76 -13.63
CA GLU A 104 -9.89 13.09 -13.57
C GLU A 104 -10.46 13.31 -12.16
N PRO A 105 -9.85 14.21 -11.37
CA PRO A 105 -10.36 14.56 -10.04
C PRO A 105 -11.75 15.17 -10.16
N ARG A 106 -12.68 14.78 -9.28
CA ARG A 106 -14.06 15.34 -9.27
C ARG A 106 -14.10 16.84 -8.92
N GLY A 107 -13.04 17.37 -8.33
CA GLY A 107 -12.93 18.78 -7.93
C GLY A 107 -11.63 19.41 -8.38
N ARG A 108 -11.57 20.74 -8.38
CA ARG A 108 -10.37 21.48 -8.78
C ARG A 108 -9.23 21.22 -7.81
N LEU A 109 -8.14 20.63 -8.30
CA LEU A 109 -6.89 20.51 -7.55
C LEU A 109 -6.08 21.80 -7.64
N ARG A 110 -5.40 22.18 -6.56
CA ARG A 110 -4.67 23.47 -6.47
C ARG A 110 -3.58 23.62 -7.53
N THR A 111 -2.69 22.63 -7.64
CA THR A 111 -1.46 22.77 -8.45
C THR A 111 -1.18 21.53 -9.30
N LEU A 112 -1.92 20.43 -9.11
CA LEU A 112 -1.57 19.14 -9.74
C LEU A 112 -1.65 19.19 -11.28
N HIS A 113 -2.51 20.06 -11.83
CA HIS A 113 -2.63 20.30 -13.27
C HIS A 113 -1.46 21.09 -13.86
N GLU A 114 -0.73 21.86 -13.04
CA GLU A 114 0.49 22.57 -13.46
C GLU A 114 1.69 21.63 -13.49
N VAL A 115 1.77 20.71 -12.51
CA VAL A 115 2.84 19.71 -12.41
C VAL A 115 2.66 18.60 -13.45
N TYR A 116 1.41 18.20 -13.71
CA TYR A 116 1.05 17.15 -14.67
C TYR A 116 0.13 17.71 -15.77
N PRO A 117 0.67 18.48 -16.73
CA PRO A 117 -0.12 19.14 -17.77
C PRO A 117 -0.84 18.15 -18.70
N GLU A 118 -0.29 16.94 -18.87
CA GLU A 118 -0.91 15.87 -19.66
C GLU A 118 -2.00 15.09 -18.90
N GLY A 119 -2.25 15.47 -17.65
CA GLY A 119 -3.18 14.80 -16.74
C GLY A 119 -2.49 13.81 -15.82
N VAL A 120 -3.15 13.55 -14.69
CA VAL A 120 -2.65 12.64 -13.66
C VAL A 120 -2.97 11.21 -14.07
N ARG A 121 -2.00 10.31 -13.96
CA ARG A 121 -2.22 8.88 -14.17
C ARG A 121 -2.07 8.13 -12.85
N ILE A 122 -2.94 7.15 -12.64
CA ILE A 122 -2.88 6.25 -11.48
C ILE A 122 -3.03 4.80 -11.93
N PRO A 123 -2.52 3.81 -11.17
CA PRO A 123 -2.82 2.40 -11.41
C PRO A 123 -4.33 2.17 -11.30
N ARG A 124 -4.92 1.55 -12.33
CA ARG A 124 -6.36 1.29 -12.42
C ARG A 124 -6.89 0.52 -11.20
N ARG A 125 -6.11 -0.42 -10.65
CA ARG A 125 -6.53 -1.24 -9.50
C ARG A 125 -6.81 -0.41 -8.24
N LEU A 126 -6.20 0.77 -8.11
CA LEU A 126 -6.42 1.61 -6.93
C LEU A 126 -7.79 2.30 -6.96
N ILE A 127 -8.47 2.32 -8.11
CA ILE A 127 -9.81 2.91 -8.23
C ILE A 127 -10.81 1.97 -7.55
N GLY A 128 -11.41 2.45 -6.45
CA GLY A 128 -12.38 1.69 -5.66
C GLY A 128 -11.75 0.72 -4.65
N ALA A 129 -10.43 0.64 -4.58
CA ALA A 129 -9.72 -0.09 -3.53
C ALA A 129 -9.51 0.79 -2.29
N ASN A 130 -9.52 0.16 -1.12
CA ASN A 130 -8.99 0.76 0.10
C ASN A 130 -7.47 0.89 0.00
N ILE A 131 -6.90 1.88 0.68
CA ILE A 131 -5.45 2.02 0.83
C ILE A 131 -5.12 2.28 2.28
N ILE A 132 -4.34 1.40 2.89
CA ILE A 132 -3.74 1.61 4.21
C ILE A 132 -2.28 1.98 3.99
N HIS A 133 -1.92 3.22 4.30
CA HIS A 133 -0.56 3.71 4.20
C HIS A 133 0.25 3.29 5.43
N LEU A 134 1.32 2.52 5.22
CA LEU A 134 2.26 2.13 6.26
C LEU A 134 3.50 3.05 6.22
N PRO A 135 4.03 3.48 7.37
CA PRO A 135 5.18 4.37 7.50
C PRO A 135 6.45 3.80 6.85
#